data_AF-A0A196S544-F1
#
_entry.id   AF-A0A196S544-F1
#
_cell.length_a   1.000
_cell.length_b   1.000
_cell.length_c   1.000
_cell.angle_alpha   90.00
_cell.angle_beta   90.00
_cell.angle_gamma   90.00
#
_symmetry.space_group_name_H-M   'P 1'
#
loop_
_entity.id
_entity.type
_entity.pdbx_description
1 polymer ?
#
loop_
_entity_poly.entity_id
_entity_poly.type
_entity_poly.pdbx_seq_one_letter_code
_entity_poly.pdbx_strand_id
1 'polypeptide(L)'
;MSNNELIKDLKEYVDACYSESAELYYKDVLLTDVLMEIDAYKQLPASVYSMLYSVATASADDISSLRAWEVLIALLTRHSGERASFLSCIPKSEELCHAWDKFGYAASGALDLNLLIQNRPELRNEIFPDGSIKSFLYSSFPLVQFRNYLQVMLSCLTVLREDENYFSNQQLQFLLERLLLVLLEPRSFSLYDTICSNLAAVVTIMKNRKVSMKATLVKVLSPEMIPDVSCLGLLLLRLPVMNQTLDVLRSVASCIILKRLSP
;
A
#
# COMPACT_ATOMS: atom_id res chain seq x y z
N MET A 1 -33.94 -14.74 -14.80
CA MET A 1 -32.76 -15.55 -14.46
C MET A 1 -32.76 -15.81 -12.97
N SER A 2 -32.55 -17.07 -12.58
CA SER A 2 -32.28 -17.41 -11.19
C SER A 2 -30.85 -16.94 -10.81
N ASN A 3 -30.60 -16.66 -9.53
CA ASN A 3 -29.25 -16.27 -9.05
C ASN A 3 -28.17 -17.30 -9.43
N ASN A 4 -28.54 -18.57 -9.59
CA ASN A 4 -27.59 -19.62 -9.97
C ASN A 4 -27.23 -19.59 -11.47
N GLU A 5 -28.13 -19.15 -12.33
CA GLU A 5 -27.85 -18.95 -13.76
C GLU A 5 -26.92 -17.75 -13.96
N LEU A 6 -27.16 -16.63 -13.28
CA LEU A 6 -26.29 -15.45 -13.36
C LEU A 6 -24.85 -15.77 -12.94
N ILE A 7 -24.67 -16.54 -11.86
CA ILE A 7 -23.33 -16.93 -11.37
C ILE A 7 -22.65 -17.89 -12.33
N LYS A 8 -23.41 -18.79 -12.95
CA LYS A 8 -22.89 -19.72 -13.95
C LYS A 8 -22.44 -18.97 -15.20
N ASP A 9 -23.27 -18.08 -15.72
CA ASP A 9 -22.97 -17.26 -16.89
C ASP A 9 -21.79 -16.33 -16.62
N LEU A 10 -21.68 -15.77 -15.41
CA LEU A 10 -20.52 -14.96 -15.01
C LEU A 10 -19.24 -15.78 -14.89
N LYS A 11 -19.32 -17.00 -14.36
CA LYS A 11 -18.17 -17.92 -14.35
C LYS A 11 -17.74 -18.29 -15.75
N GLU A 12 -18.68 -18.68 -16.60
CA GLU A 12 -18.43 -19.04 -17.99
C GLU A 12 -17.88 -17.84 -18.79
N TYR A 13 -18.36 -16.63 -18.53
CA TYR A 13 -17.82 -15.39 -19.10
C TYR A 13 -16.40 -15.10 -18.61
N VAL A 14 -16.16 -15.16 -17.31
CA VAL A 14 -14.83 -14.97 -16.71
C VAL A 14 -13.83 -16.00 -17.23
N ASP A 15 -14.22 -17.28 -17.28
CA ASP A 15 -13.38 -18.38 -17.75
C ASP A 15 -13.14 -18.33 -19.26
N ALA A 16 -14.17 -18.01 -20.06
CA ALA A 16 -14.04 -17.86 -21.52
C ALA A 16 -13.12 -16.69 -21.87
N CYS A 17 -13.30 -15.54 -21.23
CA CYS A 17 -12.45 -14.39 -21.51
C CYS A 17 -11.00 -14.58 -21.01
N TYR A 18 -10.78 -15.36 -19.92
CA TYR A 18 -9.43 -15.73 -19.48
C TYR A 18 -8.69 -16.64 -20.48
N SER A 19 -9.44 -17.40 -21.30
CA SER A 19 -8.88 -18.42 -22.20
C SER A 19 -8.41 -17.91 -23.57
N GLU A 20 -8.90 -16.75 -24.06
CA GLU A 20 -8.65 -16.29 -25.43
C GLU A 20 -7.51 -15.26 -25.55
N SER A 21 -7.28 -14.43 -24.52
CA SER A 21 -6.01 -13.76 -24.23
C SER A 21 -6.14 -12.96 -22.94
N ALA A 22 -5.22 -13.16 -21.98
CA ALA A 22 -5.28 -12.47 -20.69
C ALA A 22 -5.23 -10.93 -20.83
N GLU A 23 -4.58 -10.40 -21.88
CA GLU A 23 -4.44 -8.95 -22.11
C GLU A 23 -5.74 -8.25 -22.54
N LEU A 24 -6.61 -8.90 -23.32
CA LEU A 24 -7.90 -8.32 -23.72
C LEU A 24 -8.96 -8.47 -22.62
N TYR A 25 -8.90 -9.55 -21.84
CA TYR A 25 -9.83 -9.84 -20.74
C TYR A 25 -9.88 -8.74 -19.67
N TYR A 26 -8.71 -8.36 -19.15
CA TYR A 26 -8.63 -7.34 -18.10
C TYR A 26 -9.09 -5.98 -18.61
N LYS A 27 -8.88 -5.70 -19.89
CA LYS A 27 -9.32 -4.47 -20.51
C LYS A 27 -10.84 -4.41 -20.57
N ASP A 28 -11.53 -5.44 -21.05
CA ASP A 28 -12.99 -5.41 -21.19
C ASP A 28 -13.74 -5.54 -19.86
N VAL A 29 -13.21 -6.28 -18.87
CA VAL A 29 -13.87 -6.47 -17.56
C VAL A 29 -13.53 -5.35 -16.56
N LEU A 30 -12.31 -4.80 -16.58
CA LEU A 30 -11.94 -3.70 -15.66
C LEU A 30 -12.30 -2.32 -16.19
N LEU A 31 -12.54 -2.18 -17.50
CA LEU A 31 -13.07 -0.94 -18.08
C LEU A 31 -14.59 -0.90 -18.09
N THR A 32 -15.27 -1.98 -17.71
CA THR A 32 -16.72 -2.02 -17.54
C THR A 32 -17.08 -2.03 -16.06
N ASP A 33 -18.13 -1.31 -15.66
CA ASP A 33 -18.61 -1.28 -14.27
C ASP A 33 -19.28 -2.60 -13.82
N VAL A 34 -19.19 -3.65 -14.64
CA VAL A 34 -19.86 -4.94 -14.47
C VAL A 34 -19.53 -5.59 -13.12
N LEU A 35 -18.26 -5.58 -12.68
CA LEU A 35 -17.88 -6.12 -11.37
C LEU A 35 -18.55 -5.35 -10.22
N MET A 36 -18.63 -4.03 -10.34
CA MET A 36 -19.27 -3.17 -9.35
C MET A 36 -20.78 -3.38 -9.30
N GLU A 37 -21.42 -3.60 -10.45
CA GLU A 37 -22.85 -3.92 -10.57
C GLU A 37 -23.16 -5.29 -9.96
N ILE A 38 -22.42 -6.34 -10.33
CA ILE A 38 -22.61 -7.69 -9.79
C ILE A 38 -22.50 -7.66 -8.27
N ASP A 39 -21.44 -7.04 -7.75
CA ASP A 39 -21.18 -6.95 -6.32
C ASP A 39 -22.28 -6.20 -5.55
N ALA A 40 -22.98 -5.26 -6.20
CA ALA A 40 -24.11 -4.56 -5.60
C ALA A 40 -25.34 -5.46 -5.40
N TYR A 41 -25.51 -6.50 -6.22
CA TYR A 41 -26.58 -7.49 -6.09
C TYR A 41 -26.17 -8.70 -5.25
N LYS A 42 -24.93 -9.16 -5.44
CA LYS A 42 -24.36 -10.30 -4.72
C LYS A 42 -22.86 -10.11 -4.60
N GLN A 43 -22.38 -10.19 -3.36
CA GLN A 43 -20.96 -10.10 -3.06
C GLN A 43 -20.13 -11.00 -3.97
N LEU A 44 -19.08 -10.43 -4.57
CA LEU A 44 -18.17 -11.18 -5.43
C LEU A 44 -17.44 -12.30 -4.65
N PRO A 45 -17.05 -13.39 -5.31
CA PRO A 45 -16.21 -14.41 -4.68
C PRO A 45 -14.84 -13.88 -4.27
N ALA A 46 -14.27 -14.40 -3.17
CA ALA A 46 -12.92 -14.09 -2.68
C ALA A 46 -11.83 -14.19 -3.77
N SER A 47 -11.97 -15.13 -4.71
CA SER A 47 -11.05 -15.30 -5.84
C SER A 47 -11.02 -14.11 -6.79
N VAL A 48 -12.13 -13.38 -6.94
CA VAL A 48 -12.21 -12.18 -7.80
C VAL A 48 -11.46 -11.02 -7.15
N TYR A 49 -11.62 -10.82 -5.84
CA TYR A 49 -10.84 -9.81 -5.11
C TYR A 49 -9.34 -10.10 -5.14
N SER A 50 -8.96 -11.37 -4.97
CA SER A 50 -7.56 -11.80 -5.08
C SER A 50 -6.99 -11.56 -6.49
N MET A 51 -7.77 -11.84 -7.53
CA MET A 51 -7.42 -11.53 -8.92
C MET A 51 -7.22 -10.03 -9.12
N LEU A 52 -8.16 -9.19 -8.66
CA LEU A 52 -8.06 -7.73 -8.75
C LEU A 52 -6.78 -7.22 -8.09
N TYR A 53 -6.47 -7.69 -6.88
CA TYR A 53 -5.24 -7.31 -6.17
C TYR A 53 -3.96 -7.78 -6.91
N SER A 54 -3.99 -8.98 -7.50
CA SER A 54 -2.88 -9.49 -8.30
C SER A 54 -2.63 -8.63 -9.54
N VAL A 55 -3.68 -8.30 -10.30
CA VAL A 55 -3.59 -7.41 -11.47
C VAL A 55 -3.11 -6.02 -11.06
N ALA A 56 -3.67 -5.47 -9.98
CA ALA A 56 -3.31 -4.16 -9.45
C ALA A 56 -1.83 -4.07 -9.02
N THR A 57 -1.22 -5.17 -8.56
CA THR A 57 0.16 -5.16 -8.07
C THR A 57 1.20 -5.69 -9.07
N ALA A 58 0.80 -6.53 -10.03
CA ALA A 58 1.73 -7.27 -10.89
C ALA A 58 1.53 -7.06 -12.41
N SER A 59 0.42 -6.47 -12.86
CA SER A 59 0.16 -6.28 -14.30
C SER A 59 1.14 -5.28 -14.92
N ALA A 60 1.82 -5.69 -16.00
CA ALA A 60 2.66 -4.84 -16.85
C ALA A 60 1.86 -3.79 -17.65
N ASP A 61 0.55 -3.99 -17.83
CA ASP A 61 -0.33 -2.98 -18.40
C ASP A 61 -0.80 -1.99 -17.32
N ASP A 62 -0.31 -0.75 -17.42
CA ASP A 62 -0.61 0.36 -16.51
C ASP A 62 -2.11 0.64 -16.39
N ILE A 63 -2.85 0.53 -17.50
CA ILE A 63 -4.28 0.84 -17.54
C ILE A 63 -5.05 -0.20 -16.73
N SER A 64 -4.87 -1.48 -17.03
CA SER A 64 -5.52 -2.58 -16.28
C SER A 64 -5.14 -2.54 -14.81
N SER A 65 -3.88 -2.25 -14.50
CA SER A 65 -3.40 -2.17 -13.13
C SER A 65 -4.03 -1.00 -12.37
N LEU A 66 -4.14 0.18 -12.98
CA LEU A 66 -4.82 1.34 -12.41
C LEU A 66 -6.30 1.06 -12.19
N ARG A 67 -6.99 0.49 -13.18
CA ARG A 67 -8.42 0.14 -13.07
C ARG A 67 -8.69 -0.90 -12.00
N ALA A 68 -7.83 -1.92 -11.90
CA ALA A 68 -7.94 -2.91 -10.84
C ALA A 68 -7.84 -2.27 -9.44
N TRP A 69 -6.97 -1.28 -9.24
CA TRP A 69 -6.91 -0.50 -8.00
C TRP A 69 -8.20 0.28 -7.74
N GLU A 70 -8.72 0.99 -8.74
CA GLU A 70 -9.95 1.78 -8.61
C GLU A 70 -11.14 0.92 -8.20
N VAL A 71 -11.34 -0.21 -8.92
CA VAL A 71 -12.39 -1.18 -8.62
C VAL A 71 -12.20 -1.75 -7.21
N LEU A 72 -10.98 -2.18 -6.86
CA LEU A 72 -10.71 -2.73 -5.52
C LEU A 72 -11.00 -1.72 -4.41
N ILE A 73 -10.55 -0.47 -4.53
CA ILE A 73 -10.79 0.58 -3.52
C ILE A 73 -12.30 0.85 -3.37
N ALA A 74 -13.04 0.90 -4.49
CA ALA A 74 -14.47 1.11 -4.46
C ALA A 74 -15.22 -0.04 -3.78
N LEU A 75 -14.84 -1.28 -4.06
CA LEU A 75 -15.38 -2.48 -3.40
C LEU A 75 -15.07 -2.49 -1.90
N LEU A 76 -13.84 -2.17 -1.51
CA LEU A 76 -13.46 -2.09 -0.09
C LEU A 76 -14.25 -1.02 0.67
N THR A 77 -14.50 0.12 0.02
CA THR A 77 -15.31 1.20 0.59
C THR A 77 -16.77 0.78 0.76
N ARG A 78 -17.33 0.03 -0.19
CA ARG A 78 -18.69 -0.50 -0.09
C ARG A 78 -18.84 -1.48 1.09
N HIS A 79 -17.86 -2.36 1.26
CA HIS A 79 -17.91 -3.43 2.26
C HIS A 79 -17.35 -3.03 3.62
N SER A 80 -16.84 -1.79 3.80
CA SER A 80 -16.21 -1.35 5.06
C SER A 80 -17.15 -1.31 6.26
N GLY A 81 -18.47 -1.28 6.02
CA GLY A 81 -19.48 -1.28 7.08
C GLY A 81 -19.67 -2.63 7.77
N GLU A 82 -19.23 -3.73 7.15
CA GLU A 82 -19.39 -5.08 7.69
C GLU A 82 -18.06 -5.85 7.62
N ARG A 83 -17.52 -6.18 8.80
CA ARG A 83 -16.19 -6.80 8.92
C ARG A 83 -16.04 -8.13 8.19
N ALA A 84 -17.04 -9.02 8.26
CA ALA A 84 -16.98 -10.32 7.60
C ALA A 84 -16.93 -10.17 6.07
N SER A 85 -17.76 -9.29 5.53
CA SER A 85 -17.74 -8.93 4.12
C SER A 85 -16.37 -8.35 3.73
N PHE A 86 -15.89 -7.34 4.47
CA PHE A 86 -14.61 -6.68 4.23
C PHE A 86 -13.41 -7.64 4.21
N LEU A 87 -13.35 -8.59 5.15
CA LEU A 87 -12.26 -9.57 5.24
C LEU A 87 -12.16 -10.47 4.00
N SER A 88 -13.26 -10.70 3.29
CA SER A 88 -13.24 -11.48 2.05
C SER A 88 -12.77 -10.70 0.82
N CYS A 89 -12.72 -9.36 0.93
CA CYS A 89 -12.38 -8.43 -0.14
C CYS A 89 -10.90 -8.03 -0.17
N ILE A 90 -10.16 -8.33 0.91
CA ILE A 90 -8.79 -7.88 1.10
C ILE A 90 -7.78 -9.01 0.90
N PRO A 91 -6.54 -8.70 0.49
CA PRO A 91 -5.45 -9.67 0.47
C PRO A 91 -5.12 -10.16 1.89
N LYS A 92 -4.24 -11.16 2.00
CA LYS A 92 -3.68 -11.54 3.31
C LYS A 92 -2.77 -10.45 3.85
N SER A 93 -2.64 -10.34 5.18
CA SER A 93 -1.81 -9.31 5.81
C SER A 93 -0.33 -9.38 5.41
N GLU A 94 0.21 -10.57 5.18
CA GLU A 94 1.58 -10.78 4.67
C GLU A 94 1.75 -10.19 3.27
N GLU A 95 0.87 -10.55 2.33
CA GLU A 95 0.89 -10.02 0.96
C GLU A 95 0.75 -8.51 0.95
N LEU A 96 -0.10 -7.97 1.84
CA LEU A 96 -0.27 -6.53 1.98
C LEU A 96 1.00 -5.88 2.53
N CYS A 97 1.65 -6.43 3.55
CA CYS A 97 2.88 -5.86 4.13
C CYS A 97 4.06 -5.87 3.13
N HIS A 98 4.17 -6.90 2.29
CA HIS A 98 5.32 -7.06 1.38
C HIS A 98 5.12 -6.41 0.00
N ALA A 99 3.92 -5.96 -0.35
CA ALA A 99 3.65 -5.39 -1.67
C ALA A 99 4.44 -4.11 -2.00
N TRP A 100 5.03 -3.43 -1.01
CA TRP A 100 5.87 -2.23 -1.18
C TRP A 100 7.07 -2.50 -2.10
N ASP A 101 7.62 -3.72 -2.03
CA ASP A 101 8.79 -4.12 -2.80
C ASP A 101 8.48 -4.12 -4.31
N LYS A 102 7.24 -4.44 -4.69
CA LYS A 102 6.77 -4.39 -6.09
C LYS A 102 6.78 -2.98 -6.68
N PHE A 103 6.70 -1.97 -5.82
CA PHE A 103 6.77 -0.55 -6.19
C PHE A 103 8.17 0.04 -6.05
N GLY A 104 9.18 -0.80 -5.79
CA GLY A 104 10.59 -0.38 -5.68
C GLY A 104 10.98 0.19 -4.31
N TYR A 105 10.07 0.23 -3.33
CA TYR A 105 10.42 0.71 -1.98
C TYR A 105 11.06 -0.44 -1.20
N ALA A 106 12.35 -0.72 -1.41
CA ALA A 106 13.10 -1.79 -0.73
C ALA A 106 13.18 -1.57 0.78
N ALA A 107 13.64 -2.57 1.56
CA ALA A 107 13.68 -2.54 3.03
C ALA A 107 14.36 -1.30 3.67
N SER A 108 15.27 -0.64 2.94
CA SER A 108 15.88 0.64 3.33
C SER A 108 14.92 1.83 3.31
N GLY A 109 13.72 1.65 2.73
CA GLY A 109 12.65 2.63 2.49
C GLY A 109 13.00 3.73 1.48
N ALA A 110 14.22 3.74 0.95
CA ALA A 110 14.55 4.45 -0.26
C ALA A 110 13.95 3.73 -1.47
N LEU A 111 13.65 4.48 -2.53
CA LEU A 111 13.29 3.89 -3.82
C LEU A 111 14.53 3.22 -4.42
N ASP A 112 14.55 1.89 -4.39
CA ASP A 112 15.55 1.06 -5.06
C ASP A 112 15.18 0.93 -6.54
N LEU A 113 15.90 1.66 -7.38
CA LEU A 113 15.69 1.67 -8.82
C LEU A 113 16.02 0.31 -9.45
N ASN A 114 16.95 -0.46 -8.89
CA ASN A 114 17.26 -1.79 -9.41
C ASN A 114 16.11 -2.76 -9.10
N LEU A 115 15.57 -2.71 -7.87
CA LEU A 115 14.40 -3.48 -7.51
C LEU A 115 13.18 -3.08 -8.35
N LEU A 116 12.99 -1.77 -8.58
CA LEU A 116 11.93 -1.27 -9.44
C LEU A 116 12.08 -1.80 -10.87
N ILE A 117 13.28 -1.70 -11.46
CA ILE A 117 13.56 -2.20 -12.83
C ILE A 117 13.44 -3.72 -12.90
N GLN A 118 13.81 -4.46 -11.84
CA GLN A 118 13.62 -5.92 -11.79
C GLN A 118 12.14 -6.28 -11.84
N ASN A 119 11.30 -5.57 -11.09
CA ASN A 119 9.86 -5.80 -11.07
C ASN A 119 9.16 -5.22 -12.31
N ARG A 120 9.76 -4.20 -12.95
CA ARG A 120 9.19 -3.43 -14.07
C ARG A 120 10.27 -3.09 -15.11
N PRO A 121 10.74 -4.07 -15.90
CA PRO A 121 11.82 -3.88 -16.87
C PRO A 121 11.54 -2.77 -17.90
N GLU A 122 10.27 -2.53 -18.21
CA GLU A 122 9.78 -1.49 -19.12
C GLU A 122 10.19 -0.07 -18.70
N LEU A 123 10.39 0.18 -17.39
CA LEU A 123 10.76 1.50 -16.87
C LEU A 123 12.24 1.86 -17.10
N ARG A 124 13.05 0.92 -17.60
CA ARG A 124 14.51 1.13 -17.78
C ARG A 124 14.83 2.35 -18.65
N ASN A 125 14.00 2.65 -19.66
CA ASN A 125 14.22 3.78 -20.59
C ASN A 125 13.68 5.12 -20.05
N GLU A 126 13.02 5.09 -18.90
CA GLU A 126 12.39 6.25 -18.27
C GLU A 126 13.17 6.77 -17.05
N ILE A 127 14.22 6.04 -16.65
CA ILE A 127 15.17 6.41 -15.59
C ILE A 127 16.44 6.93 -16.25
N PHE A 128 16.86 8.13 -15.86
CA PHE A 128 18.10 8.72 -16.33
C PHE A 128 19.32 7.99 -15.76
N PRO A 129 20.49 8.05 -16.42
CA PRO A 129 21.72 7.40 -15.94
C PRO A 129 22.18 7.85 -14.55
N ASP A 130 21.75 9.02 -14.09
CA ASP A 130 22.00 9.56 -12.75
C ASP A 130 21.01 9.06 -11.67
N GLY A 131 20.09 8.15 -12.05
CA GLY A 131 19.05 7.62 -11.18
C GLY A 131 17.87 8.58 -10.95
N SER A 132 17.85 9.74 -11.60
CA SER A 132 16.67 10.59 -11.62
C SER A 132 15.60 9.98 -12.52
N ILE A 133 14.33 10.20 -12.17
CA ILE A 133 13.19 9.68 -12.92
C ILE A 133 12.59 10.85 -13.70
N LYS A 134 12.18 10.64 -14.96
CA LYS A 134 11.51 11.68 -15.75
C LYS A 134 10.33 12.27 -14.99
N SER A 135 10.17 13.59 -15.09
CA SER A 135 9.23 14.35 -14.24
C SER A 135 7.78 13.90 -14.35
N PHE A 136 7.36 13.39 -15.51
CA PHE A 136 5.99 12.88 -15.70
C PHE A 136 5.72 11.61 -14.90
N LEU A 137 6.74 10.78 -14.60
CA LEU A 137 6.61 9.58 -13.77
C LEU A 137 6.32 9.88 -12.30
N TYR A 138 6.57 11.10 -11.82
CA TYR A 138 6.09 11.53 -10.50
C TYR A 138 4.57 11.71 -10.46
N SER A 139 3.93 11.92 -11.62
CA SER A 139 2.47 11.99 -11.75
C SER A 139 1.86 10.73 -12.37
N SER A 140 2.68 9.72 -12.69
CA SER A 140 2.22 8.47 -13.29
C SER A 140 2.81 7.25 -12.57
N PHE A 141 2.64 6.07 -13.16
CA PHE A 141 3.15 4.80 -12.66
C PHE A 141 4.66 4.91 -12.27
N PRO A 142 5.15 4.37 -11.13
CA PRO A 142 4.51 3.55 -10.09
C PRO A 142 3.95 4.36 -8.91
N LEU A 143 4.10 5.69 -8.88
CA LEU A 143 3.72 6.50 -7.71
C LEU A 143 2.20 6.49 -7.48
N VAL A 144 1.42 6.56 -8.56
CA VAL A 144 -0.04 6.42 -8.52
C VAL A 144 -0.46 5.07 -7.95
N GLN A 145 0.25 4.00 -8.32
CA GLN A 145 -0.06 2.67 -7.82
C GLN A 145 0.30 2.51 -6.36
N PHE A 146 1.45 3.05 -5.95
CA PHE A 146 1.85 3.06 -4.55
C PHE A 146 0.88 3.87 -3.70
N ARG A 147 0.34 5.00 -4.22
CA ARG A 147 -0.75 5.74 -3.57
C ARG A 147 -1.98 4.87 -3.36
N ASN A 148 -2.45 4.19 -4.41
CA ASN A 148 -3.64 3.34 -4.34
C ASN A 148 -3.44 2.16 -3.38
N TYR A 149 -2.25 1.56 -3.41
CA TYR A 149 -1.82 0.57 -2.44
C TYR A 149 -1.90 1.10 -1.00
N LEU A 150 -1.36 2.30 -0.74
CA LEU A 150 -1.43 2.92 0.59
C LEU A 150 -2.87 3.26 1.00
N GLN A 151 -3.77 3.53 0.06
CA GLN A 151 -5.20 3.70 0.34
C GLN A 151 -5.85 2.38 0.76
N VAL A 152 -5.54 1.28 0.08
CA VAL A 152 -6.01 -0.06 0.49
C VAL A 152 -5.47 -0.44 1.87
N MET A 153 -4.17 -0.21 2.12
CA MET A 153 -3.58 -0.40 3.44
C MET A 153 -4.30 0.41 4.52
N LEU A 154 -4.57 1.69 4.25
CA LEU A 154 -5.26 2.57 5.19
C LEU A 154 -6.68 2.07 5.50
N SER A 155 -7.42 1.60 4.49
CA SER A 155 -8.73 0.99 4.68
C SER A 155 -8.64 -0.24 5.58
N CYS A 156 -7.68 -1.14 5.33
CA CYS A 156 -7.45 -2.31 6.18
C CYS A 156 -7.12 -1.91 7.62
N LEU A 157 -6.18 -0.99 7.84
CA LEU A 157 -5.78 -0.53 9.17
C LEU A 157 -6.94 0.15 9.92
N THR A 158 -7.82 0.84 9.20
CA THR A 158 -8.95 1.58 9.79
C THR A 158 -10.09 0.64 10.16
N VAL A 159 -10.52 -0.20 9.23
CA VAL A 159 -11.65 -1.13 9.42
C VAL A 159 -11.28 -2.26 10.37
N LEU A 160 -10.05 -2.76 10.32
CA LEU A 160 -9.56 -3.88 11.12
C LEU A 160 -8.74 -3.44 12.34
N ARG A 161 -8.90 -2.17 12.77
CA ARG A 161 -8.17 -1.60 13.91
C ARG A 161 -8.28 -2.47 15.17
N GLU A 162 -9.45 -3.02 15.43
CA GLU A 162 -9.78 -3.86 16.59
C GLU A 162 -9.58 -5.36 16.33
N ASP A 163 -9.21 -5.75 15.10
CA ASP A 163 -8.94 -7.14 14.73
C ASP A 163 -7.50 -7.52 15.07
N GLU A 164 -7.30 -8.10 16.25
CA GLU A 164 -5.97 -8.58 16.67
C GLU A 164 -5.43 -9.74 15.83
N ASN A 165 -6.29 -10.43 15.06
CA ASN A 165 -5.91 -11.62 14.30
C ASN A 165 -5.42 -11.30 12.89
N TYR A 166 -5.80 -10.15 12.32
CA TYR A 166 -5.42 -9.84 10.94
C TYR A 166 -3.98 -9.31 10.82
N PHE A 167 -3.64 -8.26 11.57
CA PHE A 167 -2.25 -7.77 11.66
C PHE A 167 -1.61 -8.25 12.96
N SER A 168 -0.48 -8.94 12.87
CA SER A 168 0.33 -9.29 14.05
C SER A 168 1.09 -8.08 14.60
N ASN A 169 1.53 -8.16 15.86
CA ASN A 169 2.35 -7.10 16.46
C ASN A 169 3.68 -6.89 15.70
N GLN A 170 4.24 -7.96 15.14
CA GLN A 170 5.45 -7.89 14.31
C GLN A 170 5.18 -7.18 12.98
N GLN A 171 4.03 -7.46 12.35
CA GLN A 171 3.62 -6.77 11.14
C GLN A 171 3.38 -5.28 11.38
N LEU A 172 2.78 -4.89 12.52
CA LEU A 172 2.63 -3.47 12.88
C LEU A 172 3.97 -2.75 13.09
N GLN A 173 4.93 -3.42 13.75
CA GLN A 173 6.29 -2.88 13.89
C GLN A 173 7.00 -2.75 12.55
N PHE A 174 6.84 -3.74 11.68
CA PHE A 174 7.36 -3.70 10.32
C PHE A 174 6.75 -2.54 9.52
N LEU A 175 5.44 -2.37 9.53
CA LEU A 175 4.76 -1.26 8.86
C LEU A 175 5.21 0.10 9.40
N LEU A 176 5.37 0.23 10.72
CA LEU A 176 5.90 1.45 11.34
C LEU A 176 7.30 1.80 10.82
N GLU A 177 8.20 0.82 10.76
CA GLU A 177 9.55 0.99 10.23
C GLU A 177 9.52 1.43 8.76
N ARG A 178 8.72 0.75 7.93
CA ARG A 178 8.65 1.02 6.49
C ARG A 178 8.05 2.39 6.20
N LEU A 179 6.97 2.77 6.89
CA LEU A 179 6.33 4.08 6.75
C LEU A 179 7.28 5.22 7.14
N LEU A 180 8.07 5.06 8.21
CA LEU A 180 9.06 6.05 8.63
C LEU A 180 10.18 6.23 7.61
N LEU A 181 10.68 5.13 7.03
CA LEU A 181 11.74 5.22 6.03
C LEU A 181 11.22 5.81 4.72
N VAL A 182 10.01 5.46 4.28
CA VAL A 182 9.40 6.06 3.08
C VAL A 182 9.14 7.56 3.25
N LEU A 183 8.91 8.06 4.47
CA LEU A 183 8.84 9.51 4.72
C LEU A 183 10.16 10.24 4.46
N LEU A 184 11.31 9.57 4.51
CA LEU A 184 12.61 10.16 4.19
C LEU A 184 12.85 10.29 2.70
N GLU A 185 12.20 9.45 1.89
CA GLU A 185 12.36 9.46 0.44
C GLU A 185 11.85 10.80 -0.13
N PRO A 186 12.70 11.61 -0.80
CA PRO A 186 12.27 12.91 -1.32
C PRO A 186 11.09 12.80 -2.29
N ARG A 187 11.04 11.71 -3.04
CA ARG A 187 10.06 11.43 -4.09
C ARG A 187 8.67 11.06 -3.56
N SER A 188 8.55 10.73 -2.27
CA SER A 188 7.27 10.41 -1.63
C SER A 188 6.50 11.64 -1.15
N PHE A 189 7.03 12.86 -1.37
CA PHE A 189 6.44 14.10 -0.88
C PHE A 189 4.99 14.32 -1.34
N SER A 190 4.65 13.96 -2.59
CA SER A 190 3.27 14.05 -3.09
C SER A 190 2.30 13.05 -2.44
N LEU A 191 2.82 12.05 -1.73
CA LEU A 191 2.05 11.04 -1.00
C LEU A 191 2.03 11.27 0.51
N TYR A 192 2.61 12.39 0.96
CA TYR A 192 2.83 12.70 2.36
C TYR A 192 1.60 12.48 3.25
N ASP A 193 0.45 13.03 2.86
CA ASP A 193 -0.79 12.90 3.64
C ASP A 193 -1.27 11.46 3.76
N THR A 194 -1.12 10.67 2.69
CA THR A 194 -1.55 9.27 2.67
C THR A 194 -0.61 8.41 3.52
N ILE A 195 0.70 8.65 3.44
CA ILE A 195 1.70 7.99 4.29
C ILE A 195 1.46 8.34 5.76
N CYS A 196 1.25 9.61 6.08
CA CYS A 196 0.98 10.07 7.44
C CYS A 196 -0.32 9.49 8.01
N SER A 197 -1.35 9.33 7.18
CA SER A 197 -2.61 8.70 7.59
C SER A 197 -2.41 7.22 7.93
N ASN A 198 -1.64 6.48 7.12
CA ASN A 198 -1.26 5.10 7.41
C ASN A 198 -0.45 5.01 8.71
N LEU A 199 0.54 5.89 8.88
CA LEU A 199 1.37 5.95 10.08
C LEU A 199 0.54 6.22 11.34
N ALA A 200 -0.42 7.15 11.26
CA ALA A 200 -1.34 7.43 12.36
C ALA A 200 -2.20 6.21 12.71
N ALA A 201 -2.71 5.49 11.70
CA ALA A 201 -3.49 4.28 11.91
C ALA A 201 -2.65 3.17 12.59
N VAL A 202 -1.42 2.92 12.12
CA VAL A 202 -0.49 1.95 12.75
C VAL A 202 -0.20 2.33 14.20
N VAL A 203 0.19 3.59 14.46
CA VAL A 203 0.48 4.08 15.82
C VAL A 203 -0.73 3.93 16.73
N THR A 204 -1.94 4.18 16.20
CA THR A 204 -3.18 4.02 16.94
C THR A 204 -3.42 2.57 17.35
N ILE A 205 -3.26 1.63 16.41
CA ILE A 205 -3.42 0.19 16.69
C ILE A 205 -2.37 -0.25 17.72
N MET A 206 -1.11 0.14 17.54
CA MET A 206 -0.03 -0.20 18.47
C MET A 206 -0.29 0.35 19.87
N LYS A 207 -0.77 1.59 20.00
CA LYS A 207 -1.17 2.19 21.28
C LYS A 207 -2.30 1.39 21.94
N ASN A 208 -3.36 1.08 21.20
CA ASN A 208 -4.49 0.29 21.69
C ASN A 208 -4.05 -1.08 22.21
N ARG A 209 -3.13 -1.74 21.50
CA ARG A 209 -2.57 -3.05 21.84
C ARG A 209 -1.40 -3.01 22.82
N LYS A 210 -1.02 -1.81 23.31
CA LYS A 210 0.13 -1.59 24.20
C LYS A 210 1.46 -2.14 23.63
N VAL A 211 1.60 -2.15 22.30
CA VAL A 211 2.82 -2.56 21.61
C VAL A 211 3.85 -1.43 21.71
N SER A 212 5.06 -1.76 22.18
CA SER A 212 6.14 -0.77 22.28
C SER A 212 6.63 -0.34 20.90
N MET A 213 6.61 0.97 20.64
CA MET A 213 7.19 1.60 19.45
C MET A 213 8.68 1.93 19.64
N LYS A 214 9.18 1.96 20.89
CA LYS A 214 10.53 2.44 21.22
C LYS A 214 11.61 1.61 20.54
N ALA A 215 11.48 0.29 20.55
CA ALA A 215 12.47 -0.60 19.94
C ALA A 215 12.57 -0.38 18.42
N THR A 216 11.42 -0.29 17.74
CA THR A 216 11.36 0.02 16.31
C THR A 216 11.97 1.39 15.99
N LEU A 217 11.67 2.41 16.79
CA LEU A 217 12.24 3.75 16.60
C LEU A 217 13.75 3.78 16.82
N VAL A 218 14.26 3.11 17.86
CA VAL A 218 15.71 3.02 18.10
C VAL A 218 16.40 2.33 16.94
N LYS A 219 15.81 1.27 16.38
CA LYS A 219 16.32 0.57 15.21
C LYS A 219 16.33 1.48 13.97
N VAL A 220 15.19 2.08 13.62
CA VAL A 220 15.06 2.94 12.42
C VAL A 220 15.98 4.16 12.48
N LEU A 221 16.07 4.79 13.65
CA LEU A 221 16.86 6.00 13.85
C LEU A 221 18.34 5.71 14.11
N SER A 222 18.77 4.44 14.01
CA SER A 222 20.14 4.05 14.23
C SER A 222 21.07 4.49 13.08
N PRO A 223 22.38 4.61 13.31
CA PRO A 223 23.35 4.89 12.26
C PRO A 223 23.38 3.84 11.16
N GLU A 224 23.04 2.59 11.47
CA GLU A 224 23.00 1.49 10.51
C GLU A 224 21.85 1.65 9.50
N MET A 225 20.70 2.17 9.94
CA MET A 225 19.52 2.34 9.08
C MET A 225 19.44 3.73 8.43
N ILE A 226 19.75 4.80 9.16
CA ILE A 226 19.81 6.16 8.64
C ILE A 226 21.21 6.70 8.93
N PRO A 227 22.21 6.51 8.05
CA PRO A 227 23.57 6.96 8.30
C PRO A 227 23.70 8.48 8.34
N ASP A 228 23.05 9.18 7.40
CA ASP A 228 23.11 10.63 7.30
C ASP A 228 22.22 11.31 8.35
N VAL A 229 22.87 12.11 9.19
CA VAL A 229 22.25 12.89 10.26
C VAL A 229 21.28 13.95 9.70
N SER A 230 21.52 14.46 8.50
CA SER A 230 20.64 15.42 7.82
C SER A 230 19.25 14.86 7.57
N CYS A 231 19.16 13.55 7.27
CA CYS A 231 17.90 12.83 7.09
C CYS A 231 17.08 12.76 8.39
N LEU A 232 17.72 12.75 9.56
CA LEU A 232 17.00 12.80 10.85
C LEU A 232 16.29 14.14 11.04
N GLY A 233 16.93 15.24 10.61
CA GLY A 233 16.31 16.56 10.58
C GLY A 233 15.09 16.60 9.65
N LEU A 234 15.21 16.03 8.45
CA LEU A 234 14.09 15.91 7.51
C LEU A 234 12.94 15.07 8.08
N LEU A 235 13.23 13.96 8.76
CA LEU A 235 12.20 13.14 9.40
C LEU A 235 11.43 13.93 10.47
N LEU A 236 12.12 14.72 11.29
CA LEU A 236 11.47 15.55 12.30
C LEU A 236 10.56 16.62 11.70
N LEU A 237 10.97 17.21 10.58
CA LEU A 237 10.16 18.18 9.86
C LEU A 237 8.96 17.55 9.15
N ARG A 238 9.12 16.30 8.68
CA ARG A 238 8.08 15.53 7.98
C ARG A 238 7.20 14.68 8.89
N LEU A 239 7.50 14.57 10.18
CA LEU A 239 6.54 14.02 11.13
C LEU A 239 5.52 15.11 11.43
N PRO A 240 4.24 14.92 11.04
CA PRO A 240 3.27 16.00 11.00
C PRO A 240 3.07 16.62 12.39
N VAL A 241 3.24 17.95 12.44
CA VAL A 241 3.00 18.78 13.63
C VAL A 241 1.52 18.86 14.00
N MET A 242 0.63 18.59 13.04
CA MET A 242 -0.82 18.80 13.16
C MET A 242 -1.62 17.52 13.43
N ASN A 243 -0.97 16.35 13.46
CA ASN A 243 -1.65 15.09 13.76
C ASN A 243 -1.34 14.65 15.20
N GLN A 244 -2.28 14.93 16.12
CA GLN A 244 -2.13 14.64 17.56
C GLN A 244 -1.80 13.16 17.85
N THR A 245 -2.25 12.24 16.99
CA THR A 245 -1.95 10.80 17.13
C THR A 245 -0.45 10.54 17.02
N LEU A 246 0.25 11.32 16.20
CA LEU A 246 1.67 11.21 15.88
C LEU A 246 2.58 12.02 16.81
N ASP A 247 2.04 12.84 17.71
CA ASP A 247 2.85 13.62 18.67
C ASP A 247 3.72 12.74 19.57
N VAL A 248 3.19 11.57 19.98
CA VAL A 248 3.95 10.59 20.77
C VAL A 248 5.11 10.03 19.96
N LEU A 249 4.86 9.70 18.68
CA LEU A 249 5.87 9.20 17.77
C LEU A 249 6.98 10.26 17.58
N ARG A 250 6.58 11.51 17.33
CA ARG A 250 7.50 12.65 17.19
C ARG A 250 8.30 12.90 18.45
N SER A 251 7.67 12.86 19.63
CA SER A 251 8.36 13.11 20.91
C SER A 251 9.43 12.05 21.18
N VAL A 252 9.10 10.78 20.97
CA VAL A 252 10.06 9.68 21.14
C VAL A 252 11.17 9.76 20.10
N ALA A 253 10.82 10.03 18.83
CA ALA A 253 11.81 10.21 17.77
C ALA A 253 12.74 11.40 18.04
N SER A 254 12.21 12.52 18.50
CA SER A 254 12.99 13.74 18.85
C SER A 254 14.00 13.43 19.95
N CYS A 255 13.59 12.73 21.01
CA CYS A 255 14.51 12.33 22.08
C CYS A 255 15.65 11.43 21.58
N ILE A 256 15.37 10.50 20.66
CA ILE A 256 16.39 9.61 20.09
C ILE A 256 17.33 10.39 19.16
N ILE A 257 16.77 11.24 18.31
CA ILE A 257 17.54 12.06 17.35
C ILE A 257 18.42 13.06 18.09
N LEU A 258 17.90 13.77 19.10
CA LEU A 258 18.69 14.69 19.92
C LEU A 258 19.84 13.99 20.61
N LYS A 259 19.64 12.78 21.14
CA LYS A 259 20.74 11.99 21.72
C LYS A 259 21.81 11.60 20.70
N ARG A 260 21.44 11.44 19.44
CA ARG A 260 22.35 11.10 18.35
C ARG A 260 23.06 12.33 17.78
N LEU A 261 22.46 13.51 17.91
CA LEU A 261 23.01 14.81 17.53
C LEU A 261 23.94 15.39 18.61
N SER A 262 23.71 15.04 19.87
CA SER A 262 24.59 15.41 20.98
C SER A 262 25.88 14.57 20.93
N PRO A 263 27.07 15.21 20.92
CA PRO A 263 28.36 14.52 20.90
C PRO A 263 28.61 13.69 22.16
#